data_AF-I4YV83-F1
#
_entry.id   AF-I4YV83-F1
#
_cell.length_a   1.000
_cell.length_b   1.000
_cell.length_c   1.000
_cell.angle_alpha   90.00
_cell.angle_beta   90.00
_cell.angle_gamma   90.00
#
_symmetry.space_group_name_H-M   'P 1'
#
loop_
_entity.id
_entity.type
_entity.pdbx_description
1 polymer ?
#
loop_
_entity_poly.entity_id
_entity_poly.type
_entity_poly.pdbx_seq_one_letter_code
_entity_poly.pdbx_strand_id
1 'polypeptide(L)'
;METTVLSVLRKACDLVGSGQSLGIIEAISSLRDQTSGRTRDLAYYAVLETAMISRGDASLAMLAGDTQAESATELLEATIRRIMSALH
;
A
#
# COMPACT_ATOMS: atom_id res chain seq x y z
N MET A 1 3.84 -3.91 -20.37
CA MET A 1 2.66 -3.37 -19.67
C MET A 1 3.15 -2.38 -18.64
N GLU A 2 2.68 -1.14 -18.69
CA GLU A 2 3.03 -0.13 -17.70
C GLU A 2 2.29 -0.44 -16.39
N THR A 3 3.03 -0.72 -15.33
CA THR A 3 2.45 -0.94 -14.00
C THR A 3 1.97 0.39 -13.44
N THR A 4 0.67 0.47 -13.14
CA THR A 4 0.03 1.66 -12.55
C THR A 4 0.14 1.62 -11.02
N VAL A 5 -0.03 2.77 -10.37
CA VAL A 5 -0.09 2.85 -8.89
C VAL A 5 -1.16 1.91 -8.32
N LEU A 6 -2.35 1.84 -8.94
CA LEU A 6 -3.41 0.92 -8.53
C LEU A 6 -2.99 -0.56 -8.64
N SER A 7 -2.26 -0.92 -9.70
CA SER A 7 -1.77 -2.30 -9.84
C SER A 7 -0.71 -2.66 -8.79
N VAL A 8 0.13 -1.69 -8.39
CA VAL A 8 1.10 -1.86 -7.30
C VAL A 8 0.39 -2.07 -5.97
N LEU A 9 -0.60 -1.23 -5.64
CA LEU A 9 -1.35 -1.33 -4.40
C LEU A 9 -2.12 -2.65 -4.28
N ARG A 10 -2.72 -3.14 -5.38
CA ARG A 10 -3.39 -4.45 -5.40
C ARG A 10 -2.41 -5.59 -5.14
N LYS A 11 -1.27 -5.61 -5.84
CA LYS A 11 -0.23 -6.62 -5.60
C LYS A 11 0.32 -6.56 -4.17
N ALA A 12 0.53 -5.37 -3.63
CA ALA A 12 0.94 -5.22 -2.23
C ALA A 12 -0.12 -5.79 -1.27
N CYS A 13 -1.40 -5.63 -1.59
CA CYS A 13 -2.49 -6.23 -0.82
C CYS A 13 -2.44 -7.76 -0.87
N ASP A 14 -2.20 -8.34 -2.04
CA ASP A 14 -2.06 -9.79 -2.20
C ASP A 14 -0.84 -10.33 -1.42
N LEU A 15 0.28 -9.63 -1.46
CA LEU A 15 1.52 -10.01 -0.76
C LEU A 15 1.35 -9.99 0.76
N VAL A 16 0.73 -8.94 1.29
CA VAL A 16 0.46 -8.84 2.74
C VAL A 16 -0.62 -9.84 3.16
N GLY A 17 -1.72 -9.94 2.41
CA GLY A 17 -2.84 -10.85 2.71
C GLY A 17 -2.46 -12.34 2.63
N SER A 18 -1.48 -12.70 1.80
CA SER A 18 -0.92 -14.05 1.73
C SER A 18 0.20 -14.32 2.75
N GLY A 19 0.60 -13.32 3.54
CA GLY A 19 1.71 -13.40 4.48
C GLY A 19 3.10 -13.46 3.83
N GLN A 20 3.21 -13.19 2.52
CA GLN A 20 4.48 -13.11 1.80
C GLN A 20 5.26 -11.82 2.10
N SER A 21 4.62 -10.82 2.71
CA SER A 21 5.24 -9.60 3.21
C SER A 21 4.64 -9.23 4.56
N LEU A 22 5.49 -8.80 5.49
CA LEU A 22 5.08 -8.48 6.87
C LEU A 22 4.48 -7.07 6.99
N GLY A 23 4.72 -6.22 6.00
CA GLY A 23 4.21 -4.84 6.00
C GLY A 23 4.11 -4.23 4.61
N ILE A 24 3.44 -3.08 4.54
CA ILE A 24 3.14 -2.39 3.28
C ILE A 24 4.43 -1.91 2.59
N ILE A 25 5.40 -1.39 3.37
CA ILE A 25 6.69 -0.92 2.86
C ILE A 25 7.45 -2.08 2.18
N GLU A 26 7.54 -3.22 2.85
CA GLU A 26 8.21 -4.40 2.30
C GLU A 26 7.49 -4.88 1.02
N ALA A 27 6.17 -4.98 1.06
CA ALA A 27 5.36 -5.44 -0.07
C ALA A 27 5.56 -4.57 -1.32
N ILE A 28 5.49 -3.24 -1.19
CA ILE A 28 5.73 -2.31 -2.31
C ILE A 28 7.19 -2.39 -2.78
N SER A 29 8.14 -2.52 -1.85
CA SER A 29 9.57 -2.60 -2.17
C SER A 29 9.93 -3.85 -2.96
N SER A 30 9.28 -4.99 -2.67
CA SER A 30 9.49 -6.28 -3.35
C SER A 30 9.14 -6.21 -4.85
N LEU A 31 8.30 -5.26 -5.27
CA LEU A 31 7.86 -5.06 -6.65
C LEU A 31 8.88 -4.29 -7.52
N ARG A 32 10.11 -4.05 -7.03
CA ARG A 32 11.14 -3.24 -7.72
C ARG A 32 11.48 -3.73 -9.12
N ASP A 33 11.45 -5.04 -9.34
CA ASP A 33 11.84 -5.65 -10.62
C ASP A 33 10.65 -5.64 -11.61
N GLN A 34 9.45 -5.29 -11.14
CA GLN A 34 8.20 -5.30 -11.91
C GLN A 34 7.67 -3.88 -12.21
N THR A 35 8.21 -2.85 -11.55
CA THR A 35 7.66 -1.50 -11.55
C THR A 35 8.76 -0.45 -11.38
N SER A 36 8.61 0.69 -12.06
CA SER A 36 9.53 1.83 -11.93
C SER A 36 9.63 2.35 -10.48
N GLY A 37 10.77 2.96 -10.13
CA GLY A 37 10.92 3.65 -8.83
C GLY A 37 9.81 4.68 -8.60
N ARG A 38 9.56 5.54 -9.59
CA ARG A 38 8.53 6.57 -9.53
C ARG A 38 7.14 6.02 -9.21
N THR A 39 6.71 4.94 -9.84
CA THR A 39 5.39 4.36 -9.57
C THR A 39 5.30 3.79 -8.15
N ARG A 40 6.40 3.18 -7.65
CA ARG A 40 6.45 2.70 -6.26
C ARG A 40 6.40 3.86 -5.27
N ASP A 41 7.14 4.94 -5.53
CA ASP A 41 7.12 6.14 -4.69
C ASP A 41 5.72 6.76 -4.63
N LEU A 42 5.02 6.83 -5.77
CA LEU A 42 3.63 7.29 -5.81
C LEU A 42 2.69 6.38 -5.01
N ALA A 43 2.89 5.06 -5.07
CA ALA A 43 2.12 4.12 -4.24
C ALA A 43 2.39 4.34 -2.75
N TYR A 44 3.66 4.54 -2.37
CA TYR A 44 4.05 4.90 -1.01
C TYR A 44 3.34 6.15 -0.50
N TYR A 45 3.44 7.25 -1.26
CA TYR A 45 2.82 8.50 -0.87
C TYR A 45 1.30 8.40 -0.79
N ALA A 46 0.67 7.63 -1.67
CA ALA A 46 -0.78 7.42 -1.60
C ALA A 46 -1.21 6.69 -0.32
N VAL A 47 -0.43 5.69 0.13
CA VAL A 47 -0.69 4.98 1.39
C VAL A 47 -0.47 5.93 2.59
N LEU A 48 0.65 6.66 2.59
CA LEU A 48 0.96 7.64 3.64
C LEU A 48 -0.14 8.69 3.79
N GLU A 49 -0.60 9.26 2.68
CA GLU A 49 -1.70 10.23 2.67
C GLU A 49 -2.98 9.62 3.28
N THR A 50 -3.29 8.37 2.93
CA THR A 50 -4.47 7.67 3.46
C THR A 50 -4.33 7.41 4.97
N ALA A 51 -3.15 6.98 5.44
CA ALA A 51 -2.87 6.78 6.86
C ALA A 51 -3.04 8.09 7.65
N MET A 52 -2.59 9.22 7.10
CA MET A 52 -2.72 10.54 7.72
C MET A 52 -4.17 11.02 7.77
N ILE A 53 -4.98 10.72 6.76
CA ILE A 53 -6.43 11.02 6.74
C ILE A 53 -7.16 10.21 7.82
N SER A 54 -6.79 8.95 8.02
CA SER A 54 -7.43 8.04 8.99
C SER A 54 -7.08 8.31 10.46
N ARG A 55 -6.29 9.35 10.75
CA ARG A 55 -5.92 9.88 12.09
C ARG A 55 -5.48 8.82 13.12
N GLY A 56 -4.20 8.42 13.10
CA GLY A 56 -3.55 7.90 14.30
C GLY A 56 -2.18 7.27 14.11
N ASP A 57 -1.37 7.27 15.18
CA ASP A 57 -0.06 6.59 15.25
C ASP A 57 -0.15 5.09 14.91
N ALA A 58 -1.30 4.46 15.16
CA ALA A 58 -1.61 3.09 14.76
C ALA A 58 -1.48 2.89 13.24
N SER A 59 -1.91 3.87 12.43
CA SER A 59 -1.80 3.79 10.97
C SER A 59 -0.37 3.92 10.45
N LEU A 60 0.53 4.53 11.24
CA LEU A 60 1.96 4.59 10.91
C LEU A 60 2.69 3.29 11.31
N ALA A 61 2.33 2.69 12.44
CA ALA A 61 2.85 1.37 12.84
C ALA A 61 2.54 0.27 11.81
N MET A 62 1.39 0.39 11.14
CA MET A 62 0.97 -0.51 10.05
C MET A 62 1.87 -0.45 8.81
N LEU A 63 2.60 0.65 8.62
CA LEU A 63 3.58 0.78 7.53
C LEU A 63 4.84 -0.06 7.84
N ALA A 64 5.26 -0.08 9.10
CA ALA A 64 6.50 -0.71 9.55
C ALA A 64 6.40 -2.23 9.75
N GLY A 65 5.21 -2.81 9.71
CA GLY A 65 5.00 -4.25 9.92
C GLY A 65 4.84 -4.65 11.40
N ASP A 66 4.71 -3.68 12.31
CA ASP A 66 4.46 -3.92 13.75
C ASP A 66 2.98 -4.25 14.03
N THR A 67 2.16 -4.38 13.00
CA THR A 67 0.69 -4.55 13.11
C THR A 67 0.23 -5.80 12.36
N GLN A 68 -0.92 -6.36 12.75
CA GLN A 68 -1.50 -7.53 12.11
C GLN A 68 -1.74 -7.29 10.61
N ALA A 69 -1.50 -8.32 9.80
CA ALA A 69 -1.66 -8.28 8.34
C ALA A 69 -3.04 -7.74 7.91
N GLU A 70 -4.09 -8.05 8.67
CA GLU A 70 -5.46 -7.57 8.44
C GLU A 70 -5.54 -6.03 8.40
N SER A 71 -4.93 -5.34 9.36
CA SER A 71 -4.93 -3.88 9.38
C SER A 71 -4.17 -3.32 8.17
N ALA A 72 -3.01 -3.88 7.84
CA ALA A 72 -2.22 -3.44 6.69
C ALA A 72 -2.99 -3.62 5.36
N THR A 73 -3.75 -4.72 5.22
CA THR A 73 -4.65 -4.91 4.07
C THR A 73 -5.79 -3.89 4.05
N GLU A 74 -6.41 -3.58 5.19
CA GLU A 74 -7.49 -2.58 5.27
C GLU A 74 -7.01 -1.19 4.81
N LEU A 75 -5.80 -0.78 5.20
CA LEU A 75 -5.22 0.50 4.78
C LEU A 75 -4.91 0.54 3.28
N LEU A 76 -4.40 -0.56 2.73
CA LEU A 76 -4.19 -0.70 1.28
C LEU A 76 -5.52 -0.62 0.51
N GLU A 77 -6.54 -1.32 0.97
CA GLU A 77 -7.88 -1.24 0.36
C GLU A 77 -8.50 0.14 0.48
N ALA A 78 -8.37 0.80 1.64
CA ALA A 78 -8.84 2.17 1.83
C ALA A 78 -8.14 3.13 0.86
N THR A 79 -6.83 2.95 0.66
CA THR A 79 -6.05 3.73 -0.32
C THR A 79 -6.56 3.50 -1.75
N ILE A 80 -6.81 2.24 -2.13
CA ILE A 80 -7.37 1.90 -3.45
C ILE A 80 -8.73 2.56 -3.63
N ARG A 81 -9.64 2.43 -2.66
CA ARG A 81 -10.99 3.05 -2.71
C ARG A 81 -10.88 4.56 -2.88
N ARG A 82 -10.01 5.24 -2.13
CA ARG A 82 -9.76 6.68 -2.22
C ARG A 82 -9.30 7.10 -3.62
N ILE A 83 -8.29 6.42 -4.18
CA ILE A 83 -7.80 6.73 -5.53
C ILE A 83 -8.90 6.51 -6.56
N MET A 84 -9.63 5.38 -6.49
CA MET A 84 -10.72 5.11 -7.43
C MET A 84 -11.85 6.14 -7.32
N SER A 85 -12.16 6.63 -6.12
CA SER A 85 -13.17 7.68 -5.95
C SER A 85 -12.76 9.03 -6.51
N ALA A 86 -11.46 9.33 -6.60
CA ALA A 86 -10.96 10.57 -7.18
C ALA A 86 -10.86 10.54 -8.71
N LEU A 87 -11.03 9.36 -9.33
CA LEU A 87 -11.04 9.16 -10.77
C LEU A 87 -12.45 9.21 -11.38
N HIS A 88 -13.49 9.32 -10.55
CA HIS A 88 -14.89 9.51 -10.93
C HIS A 88 -15.36 10.91 -10.53
#